data_AF-A0AB35MZ34-F1
#
_entry.id   AF-A0AB35MZ34-F1
#
_cell.length_a   1.000
_cell.length_b   1.000
_cell.length_c   1.000
_cell.angle_alpha   90.00
_cell.angle_beta   90.00
_cell.angle_gamma   90.00
#
_symmetry.space_group_name_H-M   'P 1'
#
loop_
_entity.id
_entity.type
_entity.pdbx_description
1 polymer ?
#
loop_
_entity_poly.entity_id
_entity_poly.type
_entity_poly.pdbx_seq_one_letter_code
_entity_poly.pdbx_strand_id
1 'polypeptide(L)'
;MLTKDVSEELKSVLEGLQAQGKEPTVALVKARMSTSVPMPALIMTIKSWKSANRVPKVEVATQEEPALDRVSQLEKQILELTARVATLEAKLTE
;
A
#
# COMPACT_ATOMS: atom_id res chain seq x y z
N MET A 1 -18.43 1.91 -11.49
CA MET A 1 -17.30 2.35 -10.63
C MET A 1 -16.66 1.09 -10.07
N LEU A 2 -15.40 0.81 -10.41
CA LEU A 2 -14.69 -0.35 -9.87
C LEU A 2 -14.24 0.01 -8.45
N THR A 3 -14.81 -0.64 -7.44
CA THR A 3 -14.46 -0.45 -6.03
C THR A 3 -13.57 -1.58 -5.58
N LYS A 4 -12.47 -1.26 -4.89
CA LYS A 4 -11.60 -2.25 -4.26
C LYS A 4 -11.97 -2.37 -2.79
N ASP A 5 -12.28 -3.59 -2.34
CA ASP A 5 -12.41 -3.88 -0.92
C ASP A 5 -11.00 -3.92 -0.30
N VAL A 6 -10.77 -3.06 0.70
CA VAL A 6 -9.48 -2.96 1.42
C VAL A 6 -9.60 -3.37 2.88
N SER A 7 -10.72 -3.99 3.27
CA SER A 7 -11.00 -4.35 4.67
C SER A 7 -9.98 -5.34 5.24
N GLU A 8 -9.58 -6.34 4.45
CA GLU A 8 -8.56 -7.32 4.85
C GLU A 8 -7.16 -6.69 4.95
N GLU A 9 -6.81 -5.77 4.04
CA GLU A 9 -5.55 -5.02 4.10
C GLU A 9 -5.49 -4.16 5.37
N LEU A 10 -6.58 -3.45 5.68
CA LEU A 10 -6.71 -2.66 6.91
C LEU A 10 -6.56 -3.54 8.17
N LYS A 11 -7.22 -4.69 8.20
CA LYS A 11 -7.12 -5.63 9.32
C LYS A 11 -5.70 -6.12 9.54
N SER A 12 -5.02 -6.56 8.47
CA SER A 12 -3.63 -7.00 8.56
C SER A 12 -2.69 -5.90 9.07
N VAL A 13 -2.85 -4.66 8.59
CA VAL A 13 -2.03 -3.53 9.04
C VAL A 13 -2.27 -3.23 10.53
N LEU A 14 -3.52 -3.25 10.98
CA LEU A 14 -3.88 -2.97 12.37
C LEU A 14 -3.40 -4.06 13.33
N GLU A 15 -3.58 -5.33 12.98
CA GLU A 15 -3.05 -6.47 13.74
C GLU A 15 -1.52 -6.44 13.79
N GLY A 16 -0.86 -6.14 12.66
CA GLY A 16 0.59 -6.00 12.60
C GLY A 16 1.13 -4.83 13.44
N LEU A 17 0.35 -3.75 13.59
CA LEU A 17 0.71 -2.64 14.47
C LEU A 17 0.54 -3.00 15.95
N GLN A 18 -0.55 -3.70 16.29
CA GLN A 18 -0.79 -4.19 17.63
C GLN A 18 0.26 -5.22 18.07
N ALA A 19 0.64 -6.15 17.19
CA ALA A 19 1.70 -7.13 17.45
C ALA A 19 3.07 -6.46 17.69
N GLN A 20 3.28 -5.26 17.16
CA GLN A 20 4.48 -4.44 17.38
C GLN A 20 4.37 -3.52 18.61
N GLY A 21 3.26 -3.58 19.36
CA GLY A 21 2.98 -2.68 20.48
C GLY A 21 2.81 -1.21 20.08
N LYS A 22 2.55 -0.94 18.79
CA LYS A 22 2.39 0.43 18.27
C LYS A 22 0.91 0.78 18.20
N GLU A 23 0.56 1.97 18.69
CA GLU A 23 -0.80 2.47 18.49
C GLU A 23 -1.07 2.79 17.01
N PRO A 24 -2.20 2.32 16.46
CA PRO A 24 -2.57 2.67 15.09
C PRO A 24 -2.95 4.15 15.01
N THR A 25 -2.13 4.92 14.32
CA THR A 25 -2.40 6.33 13.97
C THR A 25 -2.71 6.46 12.48
N VAL A 26 -3.41 7.53 12.10
CA VAL A 26 -3.80 7.77 10.70
C VAL A 26 -2.58 7.78 9.78
N ALA A 27 -1.49 8.43 10.21
CA ALA A 27 -0.25 8.50 9.44
C ALA A 27 0.43 7.12 9.30
N LEU A 28 0.45 6.33 10.38
CA LEU A 28 1.13 5.04 10.40
C LEU A 28 0.37 3.96 9.61
N VAL A 29 -0.96 3.97 9.69
CA VAL A 29 -1.82 3.11 8.87
C VAL A 29 -1.69 3.51 7.39
N LYS A 30 -1.79 4.81 7.08
CA LYS A 30 -1.61 5.32 5.71
C LYS A 30 -0.25 4.96 5.11
N ALA A 31 0.83 5.03 5.89
CA ALA A 31 2.18 4.70 5.42
C ALA A 31 2.39 3.20 5.15
N ARG A 32 1.56 2.33 5.72
CA ARG A 32 1.66 0.86 5.55
C ARG A 32 0.68 0.29 4.54
N MET A 33 -0.34 1.05 4.15
CA MET A 33 -1.29 0.65 3.12
C MET A 33 -0.73 0.93 1.72
N SER A 34 -0.97 0.00 0.80
CA SER A 34 -0.63 0.14 -0.61
C SER A 34 -1.72 0.88 -1.38
N THR A 35 -2.96 0.83 -0.87
CA THR A 35 -4.12 1.49 -1.49
C THR A 35 -4.38 2.85 -0.83
N SER A 36 -4.59 3.90 -1.62
CA SER A 36 -4.97 5.22 -1.10
C SER A 36 -6.39 5.16 -0.52
N VAL A 37 -6.50 5.25 0.81
CA VAL A 37 -7.78 5.26 1.52
C VAL A 37 -8.11 6.69 1.98
N PRO A 38 -9.33 7.19 1.74
CA PRO A 38 -9.78 8.50 2.24
C PRO A 38 -9.60 8.63 3.75
N MET A 39 -9.11 9.79 4.18
CA MET A 39 -8.93 10.13 5.60
C MET A 39 -10.16 9.83 6.48
N PRO A 40 -11.41 10.13 6.06
CA PRO A 40 -12.59 9.80 6.86
C PRO A 40 -12.74 8.30 7.14
N ALA A 41 -12.46 7.45 6.14
CA ALA A 41 -12.56 6.00 6.27
C ALA A 41 -11.46 5.42 7.19
N LEU A 42 -10.24 5.98 7.12
CA LEU A 42 -9.16 5.61 8.05
C LEU A 42 -9.51 5.96 9.49
N ILE A 43 -10.01 7.17 9.74
CA ILE A 43 -10.39 7.64 11.08
C ILE A 43 -11.49 6.76 11.67
N MET A 44 -12.54 6.46 10.89
CA MET A 44 -13.62 5.57 11.33
C MET A 44 -13.12 4.17 11.67
N THR A 45 -12.24 3.62 10.83
CA THR A 45 -11.68 2.28 11.01
C THR A 45 -10.80 2.20 12.26
N ILE A 46 -9.90 3.18 12.46
CA ILE A 46 -9.05 3.25 13.65
C ILE A 46 -9.89 3.40 14.93
N LYS A 47 -10.94 4.24 14.90
CA LYS A 47 -11.84 4.41 16.05
C LYS A 47 -12.58 3.12 16.38
N SER A 48 -13.13 2.44 15.37
CA SER A 48 -13.82 1.16 15.51
C SER A 48 -12.88 0.05 16.00
N TRP A 49 -11.63 0.04 15.54
CA TRP A 49 -10.61 -0.88 16.00
C TRP A 49 -10.26 -0.64 17.48
N LYS A 50 -9.99 0.61 17.87
CA LYS A 50 -9.70 0.95 19.26
C LYS A 50 -10.87 0.65 20.21
N SER A 51 -12.13 0.83 19.78
CA SER A 51 -13.30 0.63 20.63
C SER A 51 -13.80 -0.82 20.70
N ALA A 52 -13.67 -1.57 19.61
CA ALA A 52 -14.35 -2.87 19.45
C ALA A 52 -13.51 -3.94 18.75
N ASN A 53 -12.22 -3.67 18.49
CA ASN A 53 -11.29 -4.54 17.77
C ASN A 53 -11.86 -5.11 16.45
N ARG A 54 -12.67 -4.30 15.76
CA ARG A 54 -13.34 -4.66 14.50
C ARG A 54 -12.97 -3.68 13.40
N VAL A 55 -12.75 -4.21 12.20
CA VAL A 55 -12.56 -3.44 10.97
C VAL A 55 -13.89 -3.43 10.21
N PRO A 56 -14.54 -2.27 10.02
CA PRO A 56 -15.73 -2.18 9.18
C PRO A 56 -15.39 -2.44 7.71
N LYS A 57 -16.37 -2.84 6.90
CA LYS A 57 -16.17 -3.02 5.47
C LYS A 57 -15.86 -1.66 4.82
N VAL A 58 -14.68 -1.50 4.23
CA VAL A 58 -14.24 -0.28 3.54
C VAL A 58 -14.02 -0.59 2.08
N GLU A 59 -14.86 0.00 1.24
CA GLU A 59 -14.74 -0.03 -0.21
C GLU A 59 -14.19 1.32 -0.68
N VAL A 60 -13.05 1.29 -1.37
CA VAL A 60 -12.44 2.49 -1.94
C VAL A 60 -12.68 2.52 -3.43
N ALA A 61 -13.03 3.71 -3.94
CA ALA A 61 -12.99 3.96 -5.37
C ALA A 61 -11.54 3.81 -5.84
N THR A 62 -11.31 2.90 -6.78
CA THR A 62 -10.00 2.77 -7.43
C THR A 62 -9.80 4.05 -8.25
N GLN A 63 -8.96 4.97 -7.77
CA GLN A 63 -8.36 5.96 -8.66
C GLN A 63 -7.39 5.18 -9.54
N GLU A 64 -7.85 4.82 -10.73
CA GLU A 64 -6.94 4.47 -11.82
C GLU A 64 -6.05 5.70 -12.05
N GLU A 65 -4.83 5.68 -11.51
CA GLU A 65 -3.75 6.35 -12.23
C GLU A 65 -3.83 5.83 -13.66
N PRO A 66 -3.82 6.72 -14.69
CA PRO A 66 -4.02 6.30 -16.06
C PRO A 66 -3.04 5.17 -16.35
N ALA A 67 -3.57 3.98 -16.65
CA ALA A 67 -2.77 2.75 -16.73
C ALA A 67 -1.59 2.88 -17.70
N LEU A 68 -1.70 3.78 -18.69
CA LEU A 68 -0.63 4.17 -19.60
C LEU A 68 0.62 4.72 -18.90
N ASP A 69 0.46 5.60 -17.91
CA ASP A 69 1.59 6.25 -17.25
C ASP A 69 2.35 5.25 -16.38
N ARG A 70 1.61 4.35 -15.71
CA ARG A 70 2.19 3.29 -14.89
C ARG A 70 2.94 2.26 -15.74
N VAL A 71 2.37 1.82 -16.86
CA VAL A 71 3.03 0.89 -17.79
C VAL A 71 4.31 1.52 -18.34
N SER A 72 4.24 2.79 -18.78
CA SER A 72 5.42 3.52 -19.29
C SER A 72 6.51 3.67 -18.23
N GLN A 73 6.14 3.93 -16.98
CA GLN A 73 7.08 4.06 -15.86
C GLN A 73 7.73 2.71 -15.53
N LEU A 74 6.98 1.62 -15.56
CA LEU A 74 7.49 0.27 -15.33
C LEU A 74 8.43 -0.18 -16.45
N GLU A 75 8.10 0.09 -17.71
CA GLU A 75 8.98 -0.19 -18.87
C GLU A 75 10.31 0.55 -18.73
N LYS A 76 10.27 1.83 -18.33
CA LYS A 76 11.48 2.62 -18.08
C LYS A 76 12.33 2.04 -16.93
N GLN A 77 11.68 1.63 -15.84
CA GLN A 77 12.38 1.02 -14.71
C GLN A 77 13.02 -0.32 -15.08
N ILE A 78 12.34 -1.16 -15.88
CA ILE A 78 12.89 -2.42 -16.37
C ILE A 78 14.16 -2.16 -17.19
N LEU A 79 14.11 -1.22 -18.14
CA LEU A 79 15.28 -0.87 -18.95
C LEU A 79 16.47 -0.42 -18.10
N GLU A 80 16.23 0.47 -17.12
CA GLU A 80 17.28 0.98 -16.23
C GLU A 80 17.88 -0.12 -15.36
N LEU A 81 17.03 -0.98 -14.79
CA LEU A 81 17.47 -2.09 -13.94
C LEU A 81 18.24 -3.14 -14.75
N THR A 82 17.79 -3.49 -15.96
CA THR A 82 18.50 -4.44 -16.83
C THR A 82 19.88 -3.90 -17.22
N ALA A 83 19.99 -2.61 -17.57
CA ALA A 83 21.29 -2.00 -17.88
C ALA A 83 22.24 -2.02 -16.67
N ARG A 84 21.71 -1.73 -15.48
CA ARG A 84 22.48 -1.78 -14.23
C ARG A 84 22.95 -3.19 -13.89
N VAL A 85 22.08 -4.20 -14.04
CA VAL A 85 22.43 -5.61 -13.82
C VAL A 85 23.53 -6.05 -14.80
N ALA A 86 23.37 -5.78 -16.10
CA ALA A 86 24.39 -6.11 -17.10
C ALA A 86 25.76 -5.46 -16.78
N THR A 87 25.76 -4.21 -16.30
CA THR A 87 26.98 -3.51 -15.87
C THR A 87 27.61 -4.18 -14.65
N LEU A 88 26.81 -4.62 -13.69
CA LEU A 88 27.30 -5.29 -12.48
C LEU A 88 27.82 -6.69 -12.81
N GLU A 89 27.14 -7.43 -13.67
CA GLU A 89 27.58 -8.75 -14.15
C GLU A 89 28.90 -8.66 -14.91
N ALA A 90 29.07 -7.65 -15.78
CA ALA A 90 30.34 -7.42 -16.48
C ALA A 90 31.49 -7.14 -15.50
N LYS A 91 31.26 -6.32 -14.46
CA LYS A 91 32.25 -6.01 -13.42
C LYS A 91 32.59 -7.19 -12.50
N LEU A 92 31.74 -8.20 -12.42
CA LEU A 92 31.97 -9.39 -11.59
C LEU A 92 32.68 -10.50 -12.37
N THR A 93 32.70 -10.42 -13.69
CA THR A 93 33.30 -11.42 -14.60
C THR A 93 34.70 -11.01 -15.07
N GLU A 94 35.09 -9.75 -14.88
CA GLU A 94 36.46 -9.22 -15.02
C GLU A 94 37.24 -9.35 -13.71
#